data_AF-A0A5U0QTQ6-F1
#
_entry.id   AF-A0A5U0QTQ6-F1
#
_cell.length_a   1.000
_cell.length_b   1.000
_cell.length_c   1.000
_cell.angle_alpha   90.00
_cell.angle_beta   90.00
_cell.angle_gamma   90.00
#
_symmetry.space_group_name_H-M   'P 1'
#
loop_
_entity.id
_entity.type
_entity.pdbx_description
1 polymer ?
#
loop_
_entity_poly.entity_id
_entity_poly.type
_entity_poly.pdbx_seq_one_letter_code
_entity_poly.pdbx_strand_id
1 'polypeptide(L)'
;MNFNSIFSPEDSDGLNACVGGDNIHDFYSYAEGYFNAANYLCDKVISERLTGDLDIVIFPILYSVRHGIELALKSHLSNLRDCGINITDGDIHGHDIDTLWSCLKEKTPRAPIFIEIISSIDHLITEIAQLDPTAQEFRYPVRKDNNQTIPDRKVINYLALQSSITELTSQLKCFLNASECYVEEHKTETRTKELSREQLSELSDLLPNRDTWGNDDSDFLIKKSEFIDKYDLSNKAFERAIKLIEGHREFAGNI
;
A
#
# COMPACT_ATOMS: atom_id res chain seq x y z
N MET A 1 13.34 9.91 -46.15
CA MET A 1 12.32 10.26 -45.15
C MET A 1 13.08 10.70 -43.91
N ASN A 2 12.85 11.92 -43.43
CA ASN A 2 13.29 12.30 -42.08
C ASN A 2 12.30 11.66 -41.10
N PHE A 3 12.77 10.74 -40.27
CA PHE A 3 11.98 10.24 -39.15
C PHE A 3 12.10 11.26 -38.02
N ASN A 4 10.96 11.78 -37.54
CA ASN A 4 10.95 12.48 -36.27
C ASN A 4 11.32 11.47 -35.16
N SER A 5 12.27 11.84 -34.31
CA SER A 5 12.62 11.01 -33.15
C SER A 5 11.50 11.09 -32.13
N ILE A 6 11.10 9.95 -31.55
CA ILE A 6 10.14 9.90 -30.44
C ILE A 6 10.69 10.52 -29.14
N PHE A 7 11.99 10.84 -29.09
CA PHE A 7 12.65 11.52 -27.97
C PHE A 7 12.85 13.02 -28.22
N SER A 8 12.40 13.54 -29.36
CA SER A 8 12.40 14.97 -29.61
C SER A 8 11.09 15.56 -29.10
N PRO A 9 11.13 16.58 -28.22
CA PRO A 9 9.91 17.25 -27.82
C PRO A 9 9.30 17.93 -29.04
N GLU A 10 7.99 17.76 -29.24
CA GLU A 10 7.25 18.60 -30.19
C GLU A 10 6.73 19.84 -29.46
N ASP A 11 6.61 20.95 -30.19
CA ASP A 11 6.05 22.22 -29.66
C ASP A 11 4.55 22.11 -29.29
N SER A 12 3.96 20.90 -29.26
CA SER A 12 2.52 20.70 -29.07
C SER A 12 2.11 20.65 -27.59
N ASP A 13 1.10 21.47 -27.26
CA ASP A 13 0.03 21.44 -26.24
C ASP A 13 0.14 20.55 -24.97
N GLY A 14 1.34 20.19 -24.52
CA GLY A 14 1.55 19.42 -23.29
C GLY A 14 1.55 17.90 -23.46
N LEU A 15 1.87 17.37 -24.64
CA LEU A 15 1.94 15.92 -24.91
C LEU A 15 3.36 15.32 -24.77
N ASN A 16 4.30 16.04 -24.16
CA ASN A 16 5.65 15.57 -23.90
C ASN A 16 5.75 14.92 -22.50
N ALA A 17 6.09 13.64 -22.44
CA ALA A 17 6.35 12.94 -21.18
C ALA A 17 7.83 13.06 -20.77
N CYS A 18 8.10 13.37 -19.50
CA CYS A 18 9.46 13.35 -18.94
C CYS A 18 9.85 11.91 -18.59
N VAL A 19 10.66 11.27 -19.42
CA VAL A 19 11.05 9.85 -19.26
C VAL A 19 12.41 9.63 -18.58
N GLY A 20 13.14 10.70 -18.23
CA GLY A 20 14.46 10.59 -17.59
C GLY A 20 14.95 11.89 -16.94
N GLY A 21 15.89 11.75 -16.01
CA GLY A 21 16.40 12.79 -15.11
C GLY A 21 16.46 12.26 -13.67
N ASP A 22 17.37 12.78 -12.85
CA ASP A 22 17.56 12.29 -11.47
C ASP A 22 16.25 12.44 -10.66
N ASN A 23 15.81 11.34 -10.02
CA ASN A 23 14.67 11.26 -9.09
C ASN A 23 13.27 11.60 -9.64
N ILE A 24 13.01 11.51 -10.95
CA ILE A 24 11.65 11.82 -11.48
C ILE A 24 10.65 10.70 -11.17
N HIS A 25 11.10 9.43 -11.16
CA HIS A 25 10.21 8.27 -11.03
C HIS A 25 10.80 7.23 -10.09
N ASP A 26 9.99 6.75 -9.14
CA ASP A 26 10.33 5.64 -8.24
C ASP A 26 9.57 4.35 -8.61
N PHE A 27 9.81 3.27 -7.87
CA PHE A 27 9.11 2.01 -8.08
C PHE A 27 7.59 2.14 -7.98
N TYR A 28 7.08 2.99 -7.07
CA TYR A 28 5.64 3.16 -6.90
C TYR A 28 5.01 3.86 -8.10
N SER A 29 5.64 4.93 -8.60
CA SER A 29 5.20 5.68 -9.78
C SER A 29 5.15 4.78 -11.02
N TYR A 30 6.14 3.90 -11.18
CA TYR A 30 6.10 2.88 -12.24
C TYR A 30 4.96 1.87 -12.03
N ALA A 31 4.76 1.39 -10.80
CA ALA A 31 3.67 0.47 -10.48
C ALA A 31 2.30 1.09 -10.82
N GLU A 32 2.07 2.34 -10.40
CA GLU A 32 0.86 3.09 -10.70
C GLU A 32 0.64 3.23 -12.22
N GLY A 33 1.71 3.52 -12.97
CA GLY A 33 1.64 3.54 -14.44
C GLY A 33 1.15 2.23 -15.05
N TYR A 34 1.65 1.09 -14.58
CA TYR A 34 1.20 -0.23 -15.07
C TYR A 34 -0.25 -0.54 -14.67
N PHE A 35 -0.65 -0.23 -13.44
CA PHE A 35 -2.04 -0.42 -13.02
C PHE A 35 -3.01 0.49 -13.77
N ASN A 36 -2.62 1.75 -14.02
CA ASN A 36 -3.40 2.68 -14.82
C ASN A 36 -3.54 2.19 -16.26
N ALA A 37 -2.46 1.70 -16.87
CA ALA A 37 -2.52 1.09 -18.21
C ALA A 37 -3.49 -0.10 -18.25
N ALA A 38 -3.44 -0.99 -17.25
CA ALA A 38 -4.36 -2.12 -17.13
C ALA A 38 -5.82 -1.67 -17.01
N ASN A 39 -6.09 -0.67 -16.14
CA ASN A 39 -7.43 -0.12 -15.96
C ASN A 39 -7.95 0.59 -17.21
N TYR A 40 -7.14 1.40 -17.89
CA TYR A 40 -7.54 2.06 -19.13
C TYR A 40 -7.88 1.07 -20.24
N LEU A 41 -7.15 -0.03 -20.35
CA LEU A 41 -7.46 -1.10 -21.29
C LEU A 41 -8.76 -1.82 -20.92
N CYS A 42 -8.97 -2.15 -19.64
CA CYS A 42 -10.23 -2.70 -19.15
C CYS A 42 -11.42 -1.77 -19.46
N ASP A 43 -11.30 -0.48 -19.10
CA ASP A 43 -12.31 0.55 -19.33
C ASP A 43 -12.70 0.62 -20.80
N LYS A 44 -11.70 0.66 -21.68
CA LYS A 44 -11.94 0.73 -23.13
C LYS A 44 -12.68 -0.51 -23.64
N VAL A 45 -12.22 -1.70 -23.27
CA VAL A 45 -12.85 -2.97 -23.68
C VAL A 45 -14.30 -3.06 -23.19
N ILE A 46 -14.56 -2.67 -21.94
CA ILE A 46 -15.88 -2.73 -21.31
C ILE A 46 -16.83 -1.69 -21.92
N SER A 47 -16.40 -0.43 -21.98
CA SER A 47 -17.24 0.70 -22.41
C SER A 47 -17.58 0.67 -23.90
N GLU A 48 -16.62 0.31 -24.76
CA GLU A 48 -16.82 0.19 -26.20
C GLU A 48 -17.33 -1.19 -26.63
N ARG A 49 -17.46 -2.14 -25.69
CA ARG A 49 -17.85 -3.54 -25.94
C ARG A 49 -17.00 -4.21 -27.02
N LEU A 50 -15.68 -4.12 -26.89
CA LEU A 50 -14.72 -4.67 -27.85
C LEU A 50 -14.60 -6.20 -27.71
N THR A 51 -15.69 -6.92 -27.98
CA THR A 51 -15.76 -8.38 -27.79
C THR A 51 -14.76 -9.16 -28.65
N GLY A 52 -14.37 -8.62 -29.81
CA GLY A 52 -13.35 -9.20 -30.69
C GLY A 52 -11.92 -9.10 -30.13
N ASP A 53 -11.67 -8.19 -29.20
CA ASP A 53 -10.34 -7.92 -28.66
C ASP A 53 -10.10 -8.58 -27.29
N LEU A 54 -11.15 -9.20 -26.70
CA LEU A 54 -11.09 -9.78 -25.35
C LEU A 54 -9.90 -10.71 -25.16
N ASP A 55 -9.70 -11.64 -26.10
CA ASP A 55 -8.65 -12.66 -26.03
C ASP A 55 -7.27 -12.12 -26.45
N ILE A 56 -7.22 -10.97 -27.11
CA ILE A 56 -5.99 -10.33 -27.59
C ILE A 56 -5.38 -9.45 -26.48
N VAL A 57 -6.22 -8.66 -25.81
CA VAL A 57 -5.78 -7.63 -24.87
C VAL A 57 -5.63 -8.15 -23.44
N ILE A 58 -6.22 -9.30 -23.12
CA ILE A 58 -6.22 -9.84 -21.74
C ILE A 58 -4.80 -10.12 -21.22
N PHE A 59 -3.92 -10.69 -22.04
CA PHE A 59 -2.55 -11.02 -21.62
C PHE A 59 -1.70 -9.77 -21.33
N PRO A 60 -1.70 -8.72 -22.18
CA PRO A 60 -1.12 -7.42 -21.84
C PRO A 60 -1.66 -6.81 -20.53
N ILE A 61 -2.97 -6.91 -20.25
CA ILE A 61 -3.57 -6.42 -19.01
C ILE A 61 -3.01 -7.21 -17.82
N LEU A 62 -3.05 -8.53 -17.86
CA LEU A 62 -2.55 -9.39 -16.78
C LEU A 62 -1.06 -9.17 -16.52
N TYR A 63 -0.26 -9.04 -17.58
CA TYR A 63 1.16 -8.74 -17.43
C TYR A 63 1.38 -7.38 -16.76
N SER A 64 0.61 -6.37 -17.14
CA SER A 64 0.67 -5.03 -16.52
C SER A 64 0.33 -5.09 -15.03
N VAL A 65 -0.76 -5.79 -14.66
CA VAL A 65 -1.13 -5.99 -13.25
C VAL A 65 -0.03 -6.72 -12.48
N ARG A 66 0.46 -7.83 -13.02
CA ARG A 66 1.52 -8.65 -12.43
C ARG A 66 2.78 -7.82 -12.19
N HIS A 67 3.22 -7.04 -13.16
CA HIS A 67 4.42 -6.23 -13.01
C HIS A 67 4.20 -5.01 -12.09
N GLY A 68 3.01 -4.41 -12.12
CA GLY A 68 2.59 -3.40 -11.15
C GLY A 68 2.67 -3.91 -9.71
N ILE A 69 2.20 -5.15 -9.45
CA ILE A 69 2.33 -5.79 -8.13
C ILE A 69 3.79 -5.90 -7.72
N GLU A 70 4.65 -6.46 -8.57
CA GLU A 70 6.08 -6.62 -8.26
C GLU A 70 6.73 -5.28 -7.85
N LEU A 71 6.48 -4.23 -8.63
CA LEU A 71 7.04 -2.90 -8.40
C LEU A 71 6.47 -2.26 -7.13
N ALA A 72 5.17 -2.40 -6.89
CA ALA A 72 4.54 -1.90 -5.66
C ALA A 72 5.11 -2.60 -4.42
N LEU A 73 5.27 -3.92 -4.45
CA LEU A 73 5.86 -4.67 -3.34
C LEU A 73 7.30 -4.23 -3.05
N LYS A 74 8.12 -4.02 -4.09
CA LYS A 74 9.47 -3.47 -3.94
C LYS A 74 9.47 -2.07 -3.35
N SER A 75 8.53 -1.22 -3.78
CA SER A 75 8.35 0.11 -3.21
C SER A 75 7.99 0.03 -1.72
N HIS A 76 7.00 -0.78 -1.35
CA HIS A 76 6.60 -0.94 0.05
C HIS A 76 7.71 -1.49 0.93
N LEU A 77 8.46 -2.50 0.48
CA LEU A 77 9.63 -2.99 1.22
C LEU A 77 10.71 -1.90 1.36
N SER A 78 10.94 -1.11 0.32
CA SER A 78 11.87 0.04 0.37
C SER A 78 11.41 1.08 1.38
N ASN A 79 10.12 1.44 1.36
CA ASN A 79 9.54 2.38 2.31
C ASN A 79 9.67 1.86 3.74
N LEU A 80 9.30 0.60 4.00
CA LEU A 80 9.48 -0.02 5.32
C LEU A 80 10.94 -0.03 5.77
N ARG A 81 11.89 -0.23 4.85
CA ARG A 81 13.33 -0.12 5.15
C ARG A 81 13.69 1.28 5.59
N ASP A 82 13.19 2.29 4.88
CA ASP A 82 13.40 3.70 5.20
C ASP A 82 12.70 4.11 6.51
N CYS A 83 11.69 3.33 6.95
CA CYS A 83 11.10 3.39 8.29
C CYS A 83 12.01 2.85 9.40
N GLY A 84 13.18 2.29 9.06
CA GLY A 84 14.07 1.63 10.01
C GLY A 84 13.76 0.15 10.27
N ILE A 85 12.86 -0.46 9.49
CA ILE A 85 12.64 -1.91 9.54
C ILE A 85 13.83 -2.61 8.86
N ASN A 86 14.32 -3.68 9.47
CA ASN A 86 15.46 -4.43 8.96
C ASN A 86 15.08 -5.25 7.70
N ILE A 87 15.23 -4.60 6.54
CA ILE A 87 15.03 -5.13 5.19
C ILE A 87 16.32 -4.89 4.41
N THR A 88 16.83 -5.93 3.78
CA THR A 88 18.09 -5.94 3.02
C THR A 88 17.84 -5.71 1.53
N ASP A 89 18.87 -5.37 0.76
CA ASP A 89 18.74 -5.28 -0.70
C ASP A 89 18.30 -6.61 -1.32
N GLY A 90 18.69 -7.75 -0.74
CA GLY A 90 18.29 -9.08 -1.18
C GLY A 90 16.80 -9.37 -0.98
N ASP A 91 16.16 -8.74 0.01
CA ASP A 91 14.71 -8.85 0.23
C ASP A 91 13.91 -8.12 -0.86
N ILE A 92 14.52 -7.13 -1.50
CA ILE A 92 13.92 -6.29 -2.55
C ILE A 92 14.37 -6.75 -3.95
N HIS A 93 15.57 -7.32 -4.07
CA HIS A 93 16.13 -7.82 -5.31
C HIS A 93 15.53 -9.17 -5.69
N GLY A 94 14.53 -9.13 -6.58
CA GLY A 94 13.94 -10.32 -7.18
C GLY A 94 12.78 -9.95 -8.08
N HIS A 95 12.26 -10.91 -8.84
CA HIS A 95 11.05 -10.73 -9.64
C HIS A 95 9.91 -11.64 -9.17
N ASP A 96 10.17 -12.48 -8.18
CA ASP A 96 9.22 -13.46 -7.67
C ASP A 96 8.24 -12.79 -6.69
N ILE A 97 6.96 -12.72 -7.09
CA ILE A 97 5.93 -12.04 -6.31
C ILE A 97 5.67 -12.75 -5.00
N ASP A 98 5.70 -14.08 -4.97
CA ASP A 98 5.41 -14.87 -3.76
C ASP A 98 6.45 -14.62 -2.66
N THR A 99 7.72 -14.54 -3.05
CA THR A 99 8.85 -14.20 -2.19
C THR A 99 8.74 -12.78 -1.67
N LEU A 100 8.50 -11.80 -2.56
CA LEU A 100 8.33 -10.39 -2.19
C LEU A 100 7.13 -10.21 -1.25
N TRP A 101 6.01 -10.86 -1.54
CA TRP A 101 4.78 -10.77 -0.75
C TRP A 101 4.94 -11.42 0.62
N SER A 102 5.56 -12.60 0.69
CA SER A 102 5.86 -13.28 1.96
C SER A 102 6.78 -12.43 2.84
N CYS A 103 7.83 -11.84 2.25
CA CYS A 103 8.72 -10.93 2.96
C CYS A 103 7.96 -9.70 3.45
N LEU A 104 7.13 -9.07 2.62
CA LEU A 104 6.34 -7.92 3.03
C LEU A 104 5.44 -8.27 4.22
N LYS A 105 4.69 -9.38 4.15
CA LYS A 105 3.84 -9.84 5.27
C LYS A 105 4.62 -10.09 6.56
N GLU A 106 5.82 -10.64 6.46
CA GLU A 106 6.68 -10.91 7.62
C GLU A 106 7.21 -9.61 8.25
N LYS A 107 7.67 -8.67 7.42
CA LYS A 107 8.37 -7.46 7.85
C LYS A 107 7.43 -6.33 8.26
N THR A 108 6.20 -6.34 7.76
CA THR A 108 5.20 -5.32 8.07
C THR A 108 4.85 -5.32 9.56
N PRO A 109 4.79 -4.15 10.22
CA PRO A 109 4.35 -4.07 11.61
C PRO A 109 2.96 -4.68 11.82
N ARG A 110 2.74 -5.36 12.95
CA ARG A 110 1.44 -5.94 13.31
C ARG A 110 0.47 -4.89 13.88
N ALA A 111 0.20 -3.84 13.10
CA ALA A 111 -0.84 -2.86 13.40
C ALA A 111 -2.17 -3.27 12.71
N PRO A 112 -3.34 -2.99 13.31
CA PRO A 112 -4.64 -3.36 12.73
C PRO A 112 -4.81 -2.92 11.27
N ILE A 113 -4.42 -1.68 10.95
CA ILE A 113 -4.51 -1.14 9.58
C ILE A 113 -3.73 -1.98 8.56
N PHE A 114 -2.51 -2.41 8.88
CA PHE A 114 -1.72 -3.25 7.97
C PHE A 114 -2.31 -4.65 7.85
N ILE A 115 -2.83 -5.21 8.93
CA ILE A 115 -3.47 -6.54 8.92
C ILE A 115 -4.70 -6.52 8.03
N GLU A 116 -5.54 -5.49 8.14
CA GLU A 116 -6.73 -5.32 7.31
C GLU A 116 -6.38 -5.16 5.84
N ILE A 117 -5.43 -4.27 5.51
CA ILE A 117 -4.97 -4.05 4.14
C ILE A 117 -4.38 -5.33 3.54
N ILE A 118 -3.46 -6.00 4.25
CA ILE A 118 -2.84 -7.25 3.75
C ILE A 118 -3.92 -8.31 3.50
N SER A 119 -4.86 -8.47 4.42
CA SER A 119 -5.92 -9.47 4.31
C SER A 119 -6.86 -9.22 3.12
N SER A 120 -7.11 -7.96 2.75
CA SER A 120 -8.02 -7.61 1.65
C SER A 120 -7.44 -7.94 0.27
N ILE A 121 -6.12 -7.85 0.10
CA ILE A 121 -5.44 -8.10 -1.19
C ILE A 121 -4.67 -9.42 -1.29
N ASP A 122 -4.50 -10.16 -0.18
CA ASP A 122 -3.70 -11.40 -0.12
C ASP A 122 -4.15 -12.42 -1.17
N HIS A 123 -5.45 -12.63 -1.33
CA HIS A 123 -5.98 -13.58 -2.31
C HIS A 123 -5.55 -13.22 -3.73
N LEU A 124 -5.72 -11.95 -4.14
CA LEU A 124 -5.43 -11.52 -5.51
C LEU A 124 -3.93 -11.58 -5.81
N ILE A 125 -3.09 -11.10 -4.90
CA ILE A 125 -1.63 -11.15 -5.08
C ILE A 125 -1.16 -12.60 -5.18
N THR A 126 -1.64 -13.47 -4.29
CA THR A 126 -1.30 -14.90 -4.29
C THR A 126 -1.76 -15.58 -5.58
N GLU A 127 -2.96 -15.27 -6.05
CA GLU A 127 -3.50 -15.82 -7.29
C GLU A 127 -2.68 -15.40 -8.52
N ILE A 128 -2.30 -14.13 -8.62
CA ILE A 128 -1.45 -13.64 -9.71
C ILE A 128 -0.04 -14.25 -9.62
N ALA A 129 0.52 -14.38 -8.42
CA ALA A 129 1.84 -15.00 -8.20
C ALA A 129 1.84 -16.47 -8.64
N GLN A 130 0.76 -17.22 -8.38
CA GLN A 130 0.61 -18.61 -8.81
C GLN A 130 0.41 -18.73 -10.33
N LEU A 131 -0.27 -17.77 -10.95
CA LEU A 131 -0.54 -17.79 -12.39
C LEU A 131 0.69 -17.41 -13.21
N ASP A 132 1.52 -16.49 -12.72
CA ASP A 132 2.75 -16.06 -13.40
C ASP A 132 3.96 -15.92 -12.45
N PRO A 133 4.47 -17.06 -11.94
CA PRO A 133 5.61 -17.05 -11.02
C PRO A 133 6.90 -16.55 -11.68
N THR A 134 7.05 -16.72 -13.00
CA THR A 134 8.31 -16.45 -13.72
C THR A 134 8.32 -15.14 -14.51
N ALA A 135 7.26 -14.34 -14.43
CA ALA A 135 7.01 -13.20 -15.30
C ALA A 135 6.91 -13.56 -16.80
N GLN A 136 6.79 -14.84 -17.15
CA GLN A 136 6.73 -15.27 -18.55
C GLN A 136 5.31 -15.64 -18.96
N GLU A 137 4.46 -15.97 -17.99
CA GLU A 137 3.24 -16.72 -18.26
C GLU A 137 2.20 -15.87 -19.00
N PHE A 138 2.19 -14.56 -18.75
CA PHE A 138 1.33 -13.64 -19.49
C PHE A 138 1.99 -13.07 -20.76
N ARG A 139 3.26 -13.38 -21.04
CA ARG A 139 3.99 -12.85 -22.20
C ARG A 139 4.06 -13.80 -23.37
N TYR A 140 4.16 -15.10 -23.10
CA TYR A 140 4.40 -16.10 -24.13
C TYR A 140 3.30 -17.16 -24.13
N PRO A 141 2.69 -17.48 -25.29
CA PRO A 141 1.60 -18.45 -25.37
C PRO A 141 2.05 -19.91 -25.16
N VAL A 142 3.36 -20.16 -25.19
CA VAL A 142 3.97 -21.49 -25.00
C VAL A 142 5.24 -21.33 -24.18
N ARG A 143 5.43 -22.21 -23.20
CA ARG A 143 6.64 -22.29 -22.38
C ARG A 143 7.80 -22.96 -23.15
N LYS A 144 9.02 -22.86 -22.62
CA LYS A 144 10.21 -23.49 -23.20
C LYS A 144 10.14 -25.02 -23.29
N ASP A 145 9.29 -25.65 -22.49
CA ASP A 145 9.02 -27.09 -22.47
C ASP A 145 7.87 -27.50 -23.41
N ASN A 146 7.39 -26.59 -24.27
CA ASN A 146 6.25 -26.74 -25.18
C ASN A 146 4.88 -26.91 -24.51
N ASN A 147 4.76 -26.69 -23.19
CA ASN A 147 3.46 -26.68 -22.52
C ASN A 147 2.76 -25.31 -22.64
N GLN A 148 1.42 -25.33 -22.58
CA GLN A 148 0.62 -24.12 -22.48
C GLN A 148 0.86 -23.42 -21.14
N THR A 149 0.75 -22.11 -21.19
CA THR A 149 1.12 -21.20 -20.12
C THR A 149 0.12 -21.20 -18.95
N ILE A 150 -1.18 -21.32 -19.26
CA ILE A 150 -2.26 -21.37 -18.26
C ILE A 150 -3.26 -22.48 -18.64
N PRO A 151 -2.99 -23.75 -18.28
CA PRO A 151 -3.78 -24.89 -18.78
C PRO A 151 -5.17 -25.02 -18.12
N ASP A 152 -5.32 -24.62 -16.85
CA ASP A 152 -6.50 -24.96 -16.04
C ASP A 152 -7.51 -23.81 -15.85
N ARG A 153 -7.17 -22.58 -16.24
CA ARG A 153 -8.05 -21.40 -16.09
C ARG A 153 -8.48 -20.84 -17.44
N LYS A 154 -9.73 -21.11 -17.82
CA LYS A 154 -10.22 -20.93 -19.19
C LYS A 154 -10.92 -19.60 -19.47
N VAL A 155 -11.31 -18.86 -18.44
CA VAL A 155 -12.14 -17.65 -18.58
C VAL A 155 -11.70 -16.60 -17.58
N ILE A 156 -11.61 -15.35 -18.04
CA ILE A 156 -11.46 -14.17 -17.19
C ILE A 156 -12.65 -13.24 -17.43
N ASN A 157 -13.24 -12.76 -16.33
CA ASN A 157 -14.31 -11.77 -16.38
C ASN A 157 -13.70 -10.38 -16.26
N TYR A 158 -13.81 -9.56 -17.30
CA TYR A 158 -13.25 -8.21 -17.34
C TYR A 158 -13.81 -7.27 -16.27
N LEU A 159 -15.11 -7.39 -15.92
CA LEU A 159 -15.71 -6.58 -14.86
C LEU A 159 -15.09 -6.93 -13.50
N ALA A 160 -14.97 -8.22 -13.21
CA ALA A 160 -14.35 -8.69 -11.96
C ALA A 160 -12.86 -8.33 -11.91
N LEU A 161 -12.15 -8.44 -13.03
CA LEU A 161 -10.74 -8.06 -13.14
C LEU A 161 -10.56 -6.57 -12.84
N GLN A 162 -11.33 -5.69 -13.48
CA GLN A 162 -11.25 -4.25 -13.24
C GLN A 162 -11.55 -3.87 -11.79
N SER A 163 -12.61 -4.44 -11.20
CA SER A 163 -12.90 -4.23 -9.77
C SER A 163 -11.76 -4.70 -8.88
N SER A 164 -11.14 -5.84 -9.20
CA SER A 164 -10.00 -6.36 -8.44
C SER A 164 -8.75 -5.49 -8.55
N ILE A 165 -8.45 -4.96 -9.75
CA ILE A 165 -7.34 -4.02 -9.95
C ILE A 165 -7.59 -2.72 -9.17
N THR A 166 -8.82 -2.22 -9.19
CA THR A 166 -9.19 -0.98 -8.48
C THR A 166 -9.06 -1.13 -6.97
N GLU A 167 -9.52 -2.26 -6.42
CA GLU A 167 -9.35 -2.55 -5.00
C GLU A 167 -7.86 -2.69 -4.64
N LEU A 168 -7.10 -3.46 -5.44
CA LEU A 168 -5.67 -3.63 -5.24
C LEU A 168 -4.91 -2.31 -5.18
N THR A 169 -5.12 -1.41 -6.16
CA THR A 169 -4.42 -0.13 -6.19
C THR A 169 -4.81 0.78 -5.04
N SER A 170 -6.09 0.77 -4.66
CA SER A 170 -6.59 1.50 -3.48
C SER A 170 -5.90 1.03 -2.21
N GLN A 171 -5.83 -0.28 -1.99
CA GLN A 171 -5.24 -0.89 -0.80
C GLN A 171 -3.72 -0.72 -0.74
N LEU A 172 -3.01 -0.84 -1.87
CA LEU A 172 -1.58 -0.55 -1.94
C LEU A 172 -1.30 0.93 -1.62
N LYS A 173 -2.16 1.86 -2.07
CA LYS A 173 -2.05 3.27 -1.71
C LYS A 173 -2.31 3.51 -0.21
N CYS A 174 -3.32 2.85 0.35
CA CYS A 174 -3.56 2.88 1.80
C CYS A 174 -2.36 2.33 2.58
N PHE A 175 -1.70 1.28 2.08
CA PHE A 175 -0.50 0.71 2.68
C PHE A 175 0.65 1.73 2.70
N LEU A 176 0.88 2.43 1.58
CA LEU A 176 1.89 3.47 1.48
C LEU A 176 1.66 4.56 2.54
N ASN A 177 0.46 5.13 2.56
CA ASN A 177 0.09 6.17 3.52
C ASN A 177 0.23 5.68 4.97
N ALA A 178 -0.22 4.45 5.27
CA ALA A 178 -0.09 3.87 6.60
C ALA A 178 1.38 3.69 7.01
N SER A 179 2.25 3.32 6.07
CA SER A 179 3.70 3.22 6.29
C SER A 179 4.30 4.58 6.60
N GLU A 180 3.97 5.62 5.84
CA GLU A 180 4.43 6.99 6.08
C GLU A 180 3.96 7.52 7.44
N CYS A 181 2.67 7.35 7.77
CA CYS A 181 2.16 7.70 9.10
C CYS A 181 2.95 6.97 10.20
N TYR A 182 3.13 5.66 10.06
CA TYR A 182 3.90 4.85 11.02
C TYR A 182 5.32 5.39 11.21
N VAL A 183 6.00 5.84 10.15
CA VAL A 183 7.33 6.49 10.26
C VAL A 183 7.27 7.75 11.09
N GLU A 184 6.37 8.65 10.76
CA GLU A 184 6.30 9.95 11.40
C GLU A 184 5.97 9.81 12.89
N GLU A 185 5.14 8.83 13.26
CA GLU A 185 4.93 8.46 14.67
C GLU A 185 6.23 8.02 15.36
N HIS A 186 7.04 7.17 14.72
CA HIS A 186 8.28 6.64 15.30
C HIS A 186 9.37 7.72 15.39
N LYS A 187 9.48 8.62 14.41
CA LYS A 187 10.43 9.73 14.43
C LYS A 187 10.10 10.78 15.49
N THR A 188 8.81 11.03 15.72
CA THR A 188 8.36 12.06 16.67
C THR A 188 8.20 11.54 18.10
N GLU A 189 8.47 10.25 18.33
CA GLU A 189 8.23 9.56 19.62
C GLU A 189 6.79 9.74 20.13
N THR A 190 5.82 9.98 19.24
CA THR A 190 4.43 10.27 19.58
C THR A 190 3.60 9.01 19.79
N ARG A 191 4.22 7.97 20.33
CA ARG A 191 3.62 6.64 20.52
C ARG A 191 4.02 6.04 21.86
N THR A 192 3.12 5.27 22.47
CA THR A 192 3.48 4.37 23.57
C THR A 192 3.53 2.91 23.09
N LYS A 193 3.96 1.99 23.96
CA LYS A 193 3.91 0.55 23.64
C LYS A 193 2.47 0.10 23.30
N GLU A 194 1.48 0.67 23.99
CA GLU A 194 0.07 0.27 23.89
C GLU A 194 -0.76 1.13 22.92
N LEU A 195 -0.43 2.41 22.74
CA LEU A 195 -1.26 3.36 21.99
C LEU A 195 -0.55 3.98 20.79
N SER A 196 -1.25 4.06 19.65
CA SER A 196 -0.84 4.83 18.46
C SER A 196 -0.92 6.34 18.70
N ARG A 197 -0.38 7.14 17.77
CA ARG A 197 -0.47 8.60 17.83
C ARG A 197 -1.92 9.07 17.72
N GLU A 198 -2.74 8.45 16.87
CA GLU A 198 -4.16 8.80 16.74
C GLU A 198 -4.90 8.55 18.05
N GLN A 199 -4.61 7.44 18.74
CA GLN A 199 -5.22 7.14 20.04
C GLN A 199 -4.73 8.11 21.12
N LEU A 200 -3.47 8.55 21.07
CA LEU A 200 -2.94 9.57 21.97
C LEU A 200 -3.56 10.95 21.68
N SER A 201 -3.80 11.27 20.41
CA SER A 201 -4.54 12.48 20.00
C SER A 201 -5.97 12.43 20.52
N GLU A 202 -6.69 11.32 20.29
CA GLU A 202 -8.04 11.09 20.82
C GLU A 202 -8.07 11.25 22.33
N LEU A 203 -7.11 10.65 23.05
CA LEU A 203 -7.01 10.81 24.49
C LEU A 203 -6.76 12.28 24.88
N SER A 204 -5.87 12.99 24.18
CA SER A 204 -5.60 14.40 24.44
C SER A 204 -6.83 15.29 24.22
N ASP A 205 -7.65 14.98 23.21
CA ASP A 205 -8.89 15.71 22.91
C ASP A 205 -10.02 15.36 23.88
N LEU A 206 -10.02 14.12 24.41
CA LEU A 206 -11.04 13.63 25.33
C LEU A 206 -10.88 14.23 26.73
N LEU A 207 -9.64 14.34 27.22
CA LEU A 207 -9.35 14.71 28.59
C LEU A 207 -9.77 16.16 28.91
N PRO A 208 -10.26 16.42 30.14
CA PRO A 208 -10.56 17.79 30.57
C PRO A 208 -9.27 18.58 30.78
N ASN A 209 -9.42 19.89 30.97
CA ASN A 209 -8.26 20.76 31.18
C ASN A 209 -7.39 20.28 32.35
N ARG A 210 -6.08 20.28 32.16
CA ARG A 210 -5.08 19.71 33.04
C ARG A 210 -5.10 20.30 34.45
N ASP A 211 -5.52 21.56 34.61
CA ASP A 211 -5.63 22.25 35.89
C ASP A 211 -6.81 21.74 36.74
N THR A 212 -7.77 21.02 36.14
CA THR A 212 -8.92 20.46 36.88
C THR A 212 -8.62 19.11 37.51
N TRP A 213 -7.52 18.46 37.13
CA TRP A 213 -7.22 17.09 37.54
C TRP A 213 -6.86 17.05 39.04
N GLY A 214 -7.77 16.52 39.87
CA GLY A 214 -7.61 16.40 41.32
C GLY A 214 -8.28 15.15 41.88
N ASN A 215 -8.18 14.95 43.20
CA ASN A 215 -8.61 13.71 43.86
C ASN A 215 -10.13 13.40 43.73
N ASP A 216 -10.95 14.39 43.36
CA ASP A 216 -12.42 14.27 43.25
C ASP A 216 -12.97 14.73 41.88
N ASP A 217 -12.14 14.87 40.83
CA ASP A 217 -12.64 15.25 39.49
C ASP A 217 -13.36 14.07 38.83
N SER A 218 -14.70 14.08 38.89
CA SER A 218 -15.51 13.02 38.32
C SER A 218 -15.40 12.94 36.79
N ASP A 219 -15.17 14.05 36.08
CA ASP A 219 -15.07 14.04 34.61
C ASP A 219 -13.78 13.35 34.16
N PHE A 220 -12.64 13.70 34.77
CA PHE A 220 -11.37 13.04 34.49
C PHE A 220 -11.43 11.54 34.80
N LEU A 221 -11.98 11.16 35.97
CA LEU A 221 -12.08 9.75 36.37
C LEU A 221 -12.99 8.94 35.45
N ILE A 222 -14.11 9.52 35.02
CA ILE A 222 -15.03 8.89 34.04
C ILE A 222 -14.30 8.67 32.71
N LYS A 223 -13.75 9.73 32.11
CA LYS A 223 -13.05 9.67 30.83
C LYS A 223 -11.85 8.73 30.85
N LYS A 224 -11.09 8.73 31.96
CA LYS A 224 -10.01 7.77 32.19
C LYS A 224 -10.53 6.33 32.16
N SER A 225 -11.60 6.04 32.89
CA SER A 225 -12.18 4.68 32.93
C SER A 225 -12.68 4.27 31.55
N GLU A 226 -13.42 5.13 30.86
CA GLU A 226 -13.96 4.88 29.53
C GLU A 226 -12.85 4.58 28.52
N PHE A 227 -11.76 5.36 28.53
CA PHE A 227 -10.66 5.16 27.60
C PHE A 227 -9.85 3.89 27.91
N ILE A 228 -9.64 3.59 29.19
CA ILE A 228 -9.00 2.34 29.64
C ILE A 228 -9.80 1.13 29.15
N ASP A 229 -11.12 1.15 29.33
CA ASP A 229 -12.00 0.04 28.94
C ASP A 229 -12.07 -0.10 27.42
N LYS A 230 -12.14 1.02 26.68
CA LYS A 230 -12.18 1.05 25.21
C LYS A 230 -10.97 0.35 24.58
N TYR A 231 -9.78 0.51 25.16
CA TYR A 231 -8.52 0.03 24.59
C TYR A 231 -7.83 -1.06 25.42
N ASP A 232 -8.53 -1.65 26.39
CA ASP A 232 -8.04 -2.72 27.29
C ASP A 232 -6.67 -2.38 27.93
N LEU A 233 -6.57 -1.18 28.50
CA LEU A 233 -5.31 -0.65 29.02
C LEU A 233 -5.11 -0.96 30.51
N SER A 234 -3.86 -1.21 30.89
CA SER A 234 -3.49 -1.13 32.31
C SER A 234 -3.42 0.32 32.79
N ASN A 235 -3.66 0.59 34.08
CA ASN A 235 -3.45 1.92 34.67
C ASN A 235 -2.02 2.46 34.40
N LYS A 236 -1.01 1.59 34.42
CA LYS A 236 0.38 1.97 34.11
C LYS A 236 0.57 2.38 32.64
N ALA A 237 -0.17 1.77 31.72
CA ALA A 237 -0.14 2.15 30.31
C ALA A 237 -0.78 3.53 30.11
N PHE A 238 -1.92 3.77 30.75
CA PHE A 238 -2.58 5.08 30.76
C PHE A 238 -1.67 6.18 31.33
N GLU A 239 -1.01 5.95 32.46
CA GLU A 239 -0.06 6.94 33.04
C GLU A 239 1.12 7.27 32.12
N ARG A 240 1.62 6.29 31.35
CA ARG A 240 2.66 6.55 30.34
C ARG A 240 2.12 7.42 29.20
N ALA A 241 0.90 7.15 28.76
CA ALA A 241 0.23 7.94 27.73
C ALA A 241 0.08 9.42 28.16
N ILE A 242 -0.37 9.65 29.39
CA ILE A 242 -0.48 10.99 29.97
C ILE A 242 0.86 11.72 29.97
N LYS A 243 1.93 11.08 30.44
CA LYS A 243 3.27 11.70 30.47
C LYS A 243 3.76 12.09 29.09
N LEU A 244 3.45 11.28 28.08
CA LEU A 244 3.80 11.58 26.69
C LEU A 244 2.98 12.76 26.17
N ILE A 245 1.67 12.79 26.42
CA ILE A 245 0.78 13.90 26.06
C ILE A 245 1.28 15.21 26.68
N GLU A 246 1.56 15.23 27.99
CA GLU A 246 2.09 16.41 28.70
C GLU A 246 3.44 16.89 28.13
N GLY A 247 4.26 15.98 27.61
CA GLY A 247 5.58 16.28 27.03
C GLY A 247 5.55 16.67 25.55
N HIS A 248 4.45 16.45 24.85
CA HIS A 248 4.34 16.66 23.41
C HIS A 248 3.58 17.95 23.09
N ARG A 249 4.21 18.90 22.38
CA ARG A 249 3.69 20.26 22.16
C ARG A 249 2.27 20.31 21.60
N GLU A 250 1.95 19.42 20.68
CA GLU A 250 0.62 19.38 20.04
C GLU A 250 -0.46 18.87 21.00
N PHE A 251 -0.19 17.76 21.70
CA PHE A 251 -1.17 17.11 22.56
C PHE A 251 -1.36 17.84 23.89
N ALA A 252 -0.28 18.39 24.44
CA ALA A 252 -0.33 19.27 25.61
C ALA A 252 -1.14 20.55 25.35
N GLY A 253 -1.40 20.92 24.10
CA GLY A 253 -2.27 22.04 23.77
C GLY A 253 -3.77 21.76 23.94
N ASN A 254 -4.16 20.48 24.01
CA ASN A 254 -5.54 20.05 24.12
C ASN A 254 -6.00 19.83 25.58
N ILE A 255 -5.03 19.65 26.49
CA ILE A 255 -5.26 19.48 27.94
C ILE A 255 -4.82 20.71 28.72
#